data_AF-A0A1V6EA38-F1
#
_entry.id   AF-A0A1V6EA38-F1
#
_cell.length_a   1.000
_cell.length_b   1.000
_cell.length_c   1.000
_cell.angle_alpha   90.00
_cell.angle_beta   90.00
_cell.angle_gamma   90.00
#
_symmetry.space_group_name_H-M   'P 1'
#
loop_
_entity.id
_entity.type
_entity.pdbx_description
1 polymer ?
#
loop_
_entity_poly.entity_id
_entity_poly.type
_entity_poly.pdbx_seq_one_letter_code
_entity_poly.pdbx_strand_id
1 'polypeptide(L)' 'MQFVTWDDAGPVAEGILTYSQSSNPAHVNFSDQTRKYSAGEWVKLPYTDAQIKADPNFKEVRISQ' A
#
# COMPACT_ATOMS: atom_id res chain seq x y z
N MET A 1 -3.66 6.71 8.27
CA MET A 1 -2.76 6.76 9.44
C MET A 1 -1.51 5.96 9.11
N GLN A 2 -0.36 6.28 9.72
CA GLN A 2 0.89 5.54 9.52
C GLN A 2 1.66 5.41 10.84
N PHE A 3 2.40 4.31 10.97
CA PHE A 3 3.30 4.01 12.07
C PHE A 3 4.61 3.52 11.47
N VAL A 4 5.74 4.02 11.97
CA VAL A 4 7.07 3.72 11.43
C VAL A 4 8.01 3.33 12.56
N THR A 5 8.70 2.22 12.36
CA THR A 5 9.82 1.76 13.17
C THR A 5 11.05 1.56 12.28
N TRP A 6 12.18 1.20 12.87
CA TRP A 6 13.45 0.97 12.17
C TRP A 6 14.03 -0.38 12.57
N ASP A 7 14.54 -1.11 11.58
CA ASP A 7 15.39 -2.29 11.76
C ASP A 7 16.69 -2.14 10.95
N ASP A 8 17.56 -3.16 10.97
CA ASP A 8 18.85 -3.15 10.27
C ASP A 8 18.71 -3.08 8.73
N ALA A 9 17.54 -3.40 8.19
CA ALA A 9 17.24 -3.37 6.76
C ALA A 9 16.57 -2.05 6.31
N GLY A 10 16.14 -1.21 7.25
CA GLY A 10 15.61 0.14 7.00
C GLY A 10 14.30 0.44 7.73
N PRO A 11 13.47 1.37 7.20
CA PRO A 11 12.18 1.67 7.82
C PRO A 11 11.19 0.51 7.61
N VAL A 12 10.50 0.15 8.69
CA VAL A 12 9.37 -0.77 8.68
C VAL A 12 8.12 0.06 8.92
N ALA A 13 7.29 0.17 7.89
CA ALA A 13 6.10 1.02 7.92
C ALA A 13 4.82 0.21 7.73
N GLU A 14 3.85 0.48 8.59
CA GLU A 14 2.48 -0.01 8.48
C GLU A 14 1.51 1.15 8.55
N GLY A 15 0.35 1.00 7.93
CA GLY A 15 -0.66 2.04 7.95
C GLY A 15 -1.90 1.62 7.20
N ILE A 16 -2.74 2.60 6.90
CA ILE A 16 -3.92 2.41 6.06
C ILE A 16 -4.43 3.74 5.52
N LEU A 17 -4.93 3.70 4.28
CA LEU A 17 -5.77 4.74 3.72
C LEU A 17 -7.23 4.32 3.89
N THR A 18 -7.91 4.89 4.88
CA THR A 18 -9.24 4.42 5.32
C THR A 18 -10.32 4.53 4.24
N TYR A 19 -10.14 5.40 3.26
CA TYR A 19 -11.04 5.64 2.12
C TYR A 19 -10.51 5.08 0.79
N SER A 20 -9.50 4.20 0.83
CA SER A 20 -8.91 3.54 -0.35
C SER A 20 -8.29 4.50 -1.38
N GLN A 21 -7.68 3.96 -2.43
CA GLN A 21 -6.85 4.74 -3.37
C GLN A 21 -7.64 5.47 -4.45
N SER A 22 -8.88 5.05 -4.74
CA SER A 22 -9.70 5.66 -5.78
C SER A 22 -11.06 6.08 -5.25
N SER A 23 -11.53 7.25 -5.65
CA SER A 23 -12.90 7.70 -5.42
C SER A 23 -13.88 7.25 -6.53
N ASN A 24 -13.38 6.64 -7.61
CA ASN A 24 -14.22 6.14 -8.70
C ASN A 24 -14.84 4.78 -8.29
N PRO A 25 -16.18 4.66 -8.18
CA PRO A 25 -16.84 3.42 -7.79
C PRO A 25 -16.57 2.22 -8.71
N ALA A 26 -16.20 2.47 -9.96
CA ALA A 26 -15.87 1.42 -10.93
C ALA A 26 -14.41 0.93 -10.83
N HIS A 27 -13.55 1.60 -10.06
CA HIS A 27 -12.14 1.20 -9.92
C HIS A 27 -11.97 0.09 -8.88
N VAL A 28 -11.08 -0.87 -9.16
CA VAL A 28 -10.85 -2.02 -8.27
C VAL A 28 -10.40 -1.61 -6.84
N ASN A 29 -9.62 -0.53 -6.74
CA ASN A 29 -9.16 0.03 -5.46
C ASN A 29 -10.10 1.10 -4.86
N PHE A 30 -11.40 1.02 -5.13
CA PHE A 30 -12.41 1.95 -4.57
C PHE A 30 -12.68 1.72 -3.08
N SER A 31 -12.59 0.47 -2.62
CA SER A 31 -13.05 0.08 -1.27
C SER A 31 -12.22 -1.03 -0.63
N ASP A 32 -11.10 -1.41 -1.25
CA ASP A 32 -10.25 -2.51 -0.79
C ASP A 32 -9.61 -2.22 0.57
N GLN A 33 -9.00 -1.06 0.76
CA GLN A 33 -8.44 -0.68 2.07
C GLN A 33 -9.53 -0.27 3.06
N THR A 34 -10.66 0.28 2.59
CA THR A 34 -11.81 0.57 3.47
C THR A 34 -12.36 -0.70 4.12
N ARG A 35 -12.43 -1.81 3.38
CA ARG A 35 -12.79 -3.12 3.95
C ARG A 35 -11.80 -3.59 5.00
N LYS A 36 -10.49 -3.45 4.75
CA LYS A 36 -9.43 -3.79 5.72
C LYS A 36 -9.51 -2.95 6.99
N TYR A 37 -9.74 -1.64 6.84
CA TYR A 37 -9.91 -0.75 7.97
C TYR A 37 -11.11 -1.15 8.84
N SER A 38 -12.24 -1.50 8.20
CA SER A 38 -13.42 -2.00 8.91
C SER A 38 -13.17 -3.32 9.64
N ALA A 39 -12.19 -4.12 9.20
CA ALA A 39 -11.76 -5.35 9.85
C ALA A 39 -10.67 -5.13 10.91
N GLY A 40 -10.21 -3.89 11.13
CA GLY A 40 -9.10 -3.58 12.04
C GLY A 40 -7.73 -4.05 11.54
N GLU A 41 -7.60 -4.32 10.24
CA GLU A 41 -6.34 -4.73 9.61
C GLU A 41 -5.53 -3.51 9.17
N TRP A 42 -4.22 -3.57 9.40
CA TRP A 42 -3.25 -2.64 8.81
C TRP A 42 -2.62 -3.25 7.54
N VAL A 43 -2.10 -2.39 6.66
CA VAL A 43 -1.33 -2.81 5.49
C VAL A 43 0.14 -2.44 5.66
N LYS A 44 1.02 -3.29 5.13
CA LYS A 44 2.42 -2.94 4.97
C LYS A 44 2.55 -1.83 3.93
N LEU A 45 3.46 -0.89 4.18
CA LEU A 45 3.79 0.20 3.28
C LEU A 45 5.23 -0.04 2.76
N PRO A 46 5.40 -0.78 1.64
CA PRO A 46 6.73 -1.10 1.13
C PRO A 46 7.47 0.17 0.71
N TYR A 47 8.73 0.30 1.14
CA TYR A 47 9.55 1.48 0.90
C TYR A 47 10.83 1.15 0.13
N THR A 48 11.55 0.10 0.53
CA THR A 48 12.80 -0.27 -0.16
C THR A 48 12.49 -0.94 -1.50
N ASP A 49 13.43 -0.83 -2.45
CA ASP A 49 13.35 -1.49 -3.75
C ASP A 49 13.04 -2.99 -3.63
N ALA A 50 13.68 -3.66 -2.68
CA ALA A 50 13.46 -5.08 -2.44
C ALA A 50 12.03 -5.36 -1.94
N GLN A 51 11.49 -4.54 -1.05
CA GLN A 51 10.11 -4.66 -0.57
C GLN A 51 9.10 -4.40 -1.68
N ILE A 52 9.32 -3.36 -2.50
CA ILE A 52 8.42 -3.01 -3.62
C ILE A 52 8.40 -4.13 -4.66
N LYS A 53 9.57 -4.65 -5.04
CA LYS A 53 9.70 -5.72 -6.06
C LYS A 53 9.23 -7.09 -5.55
N ALA A 54 9.13 -7.30 -4.24
CA ALA A 54 8.63 -8.53 -3.65
C ALA A 54 7.10 -8.63 -3.61
N ASP A 55 6.37 -7.54 -3.87
CA ASP A 55 4.90 -7.57 -3.92
C ASP A 55 4.43 -8.39 -5.13
N PRO A 56 3.63 -9.46 -4.95
CA PRO A 56 3.09 -10.23 -6.07
C PRO A 56 2.20 -9.41 -7.02
N ASN A 57 1.73 -8.24 -6.59
CA ASN A 57 0.94 -7.30 -7.39
C ASN A 57 1.77 -6.16 -8.00
N PHE A 58 3.10 -6.20 -7.92
CA PHE A 58 3.98 -5.18 -8.50
C PHE A 58 3.71 -5.03 -10.01
N LYS A 59 3.50 -3.78 -10.44
CA LYS A 59 3.31 -3.40 -11.84
C LYS A 59 4.14 -2.18 -12.15
N GLU A 60 4.91 -2.24 -13.22
CA GLU A 60 5.70 -1.13 -13.74
C GLU A 60 5.19 -0.73 -15.13
N VAL A 61 4.96 0.57 -15.33
CA VAL A 61 4.58 1.13 -16.63
C VAL A 61 5.54 2.26 -16.95
N ARG A 62 6.30 2.13 -18.04
CA ARG A 62 7.17 3.18 -18.57
C ARG A 62 6.49 3.84 -19.76
N ILE A 63 6.37 5.16 -19.72
CA ILE A 63 5.70 5.95 -20.74
C ILE A 63 6.76 6.85 -21.38
N SER A 64 6.86 6.79 -22.71
CA SER A 64 7.68 7.69 -23.54
C SER A 64 6.79 8.30 -24.62
N GLN A 65 7.07 9.54 -24.98
CA GLN A 65 6.37 10.27 -26.04
C GLN A 65 6.95 9.96 -27.42
#